data_AF-A0A3M1GNJ2-F1
#
_entry.id   AF-A0A3M1GNJ2-F1
#
_cell.length_a   1.000
_cell.length_b   1.000
_cell.length_c   1.000
_cell.angle_alpha   90.00
_cell.angle_beta   90.00
_cell.angle_gamma   90.00
#
_symmetry.space_group_name_H-M   'P 1'
#
loop_
_entity.id
_entity.type
_entity.pdbx_description
1 polymer ?
#
loop_
_entity_poly.entity_id
_entity_poly.type
_entity_poly.pdbx_seq_one_letter_code
_entity_poly.pdbx_strand_id
1 'polypeptide(L)'
;VGVYQELDAAPGQVWLFGARFRCSNVLDRPAVLRARFFDAQGKALSATATLRANPDIHEAGHWTEDTFLVRVPVGAVRLRAEVLNNVDGRIVVDDVFLAPIVEGETGALLVERAAAADFQGLAVWAKSPLERAFPDDLPGEAIEEIRMSAAGNDAEPFQLLLRSSEPMDGIQVKVVPPRGADGTVLDAVEVGVVGYVRINYPSAYIRDFVTPYWRTKLPHGRIGSDGWAGWWADPILPGDRLDLAADETRAVWLEIAVPAHTPAGVYEGRVDLVRDKRVLRSLPLRFQVYDFTLPETPTMKATYVPRFNEREMFGRETTEAEKQEAIWRYMARHKISPEMIRPQPRLYYDENGEPRLDFTEFDKAAERYFNELKFPSTWSPRDLFYLFGWGHPPREKNRRETLSGRTALRGSGPQPPAAGIQAEVSVGASPVLGAHEGEGMGRPGGHLHLGRAA
;
A
#
# COMPACT_ATOMS: atom_id res chain seq x y z
N VAL A 1 -51.27 8.85 5.42
CA VAL A 1 -51.37 8.45 6.85
C VAL A 1 -50.18 7.57 7.15
N GLY A 2 -49.43 7.83 8.21
CA GLY A 2 -48.22 7.09 8.54
C GLY A 2 -48.25 6.54 9.96
N VAL A 3 -47.50 5.47 10.19
CA VAL A 3 -47.27 4.92 11.54
C VAL A 3 -45.95 5.50 12.05
N TYR A 4 -45.90 5.88 13.32
CA TYR A 4 -44.67 6.37 13.92
C TYR A 4 -44.46 5.83 15.33
N GLN A 5 -43.20 5.81 15.74
CA GLN A 5 -42.78 5.56 17.12
C GLN A 5 -41.79 6.65 17.54
N GLU A 6 -41.96 7.15 18.77
CA GLU A 6 -41.00 8.06 19.40
C GLU A 6 -40.14 7.30 20.39
N LEU A 7 -38.86 7.66 20.43
CA LEU A 7 -37.85 7.11 21.31
C LEU A 7 -37.00 8.25 21.85
N ASP A 8 -36.55 8.10 23.09
CA ASP A 8 -35.52 8.97 23.65
C ASP A 8 -34.19 8.71 22.92
N ALA A 9 -33.47 9.79 22.62
CA ALA A 9 -32.23 9.73 21.88
C ALA A 9 -31.23 10.74 22.44
N ALA A 10 -29.97 10.35 22.58
CA ALA A 10 -28.92 11.25 23.04
C ALA A 10 -28.18 11.88 21.84
N PRO A 11 -27.80 13.18 21.90
CA PRO A 11 -26.95 13.80 20.90
C PRO A 11 -25.70 12.98 20.59
N GLY A 12 -25.39 12.80 19.31
CA GLY A 12 -24.21 12.05 18.85
C GLY A 12 -24.39 10.54 18.75
N GLN A 13 -25.40 9.96 19.42
CA GLN A 13 -25.74 8.54 19.33
C GLN A 13 -26.06 8.14 17.89
N VAL A 14 -25.62 6.95 17.48
CA VAL A 14 -25.93 6.39 16.16
C VAL A 14 -26.99 5.32 16.31
N TRP A 15 -27.95 5.30 15.39
CA TRP A 15 -29.02 4.32 15.33
C TRP A 15 -29.00 3.62 13.97
N LEU A 16 -29.26 2.32 13.96
CA LEU A 16 -29.56 1.56 12.76
C LEU A 16 -31.08 1.52 12.60
N PHE A 17 -31.57 2.02 11.46
CA PHE A 17 -32.98 1.98 11.12
C PHE A 17 -33.17 1.20 9.82
N GLY A 18 -34.07 0.23 9.81
CA GLY A 18 -34.42 -0.49 8.60
C GLY A 18 -35.83 -1.06 8.64
N ALA A 19 -36.27 -1.54 7.49
CA ALA A 19 -37.50 -2.30 7.34
C ALA A 19 -37.46 -3.14 6.06
N ARG A 20 -38.41 -4.07 5.95
CA ARG A 20 -38.69 -4.80 4.72
C ARG A 20 -39.91 -4.22 4.02
N PHE A 21 -39.82 -4.08 2.71
CA PHE A 21 -40.89 -3.54 1.87
C PHE A 21 -41.30 -4.52 0.79
N ARG A 22 -42.60 -4.51 0.49
CA ARG A 22 -43.19 -5.12 -0.70
C ARG A 22 -44.19 -4.16 -1.32
N CYS A 23 -43.91 -3.73 -2.55
CA CYS A 23 -44.75 -2.76 -3.27
C CYS A 23 -45.65 -3.48 -4.29
N SER A 24 -46.91 -3.07 -4.40
CA SER A 24 -47.90 -3.76 -5.24
C SER A 24 -47.93 -3.31 -6.70
N ASN A 25 -47.28 -2.19 -7.08
CA ASN A 25 -47.04 -1.71 -8.45
C ASN A 25 -45.98 -0.59 -8.43
N VAL A 26 -45.37 -0.30 -9.58
CA VAL A 26 -44.29 0.68 -9.78
C VAL A 26 -44.61 2.00 -9.09
N LEU A 27 -43.74 2.37 -8.17
CA LEU A 27 -43.82 3.61 -7.41
C LEU A 27 -43.37 4.79 -8.29
N ASP A 28 -44.28 5.67 -8.71
CA ASP A 28 -43.91 6.92 -9.41
C ASP A 28 -43.16 7.91 -8.50
N ARG A 29 -43.23 7.71 -7.18
CA ARG A 29 -42.50 8.47 -6.14
C ARG A 29 -42.12 7.53 -4.98
N PRO A 30 -41.13 7.85 -4.15
CA PRO A 30 -40.65 6.87 -3.19
C PRO A 30 -41.50 6.75 -1.93
N ALA A 31 -41.62 5.51 -1.42
CA ALA A 31 -42.00 5.25 -0.03
C ALA A 31 -40.91 5.78 0.90
N VAL A 32 -41.26 6.32 2.06
CA VAL A 32 -40.29 6.99 2.94
C VAL A 32 -40.29 6.37 4.33
N LEU A 33 -39.17 5.73 4.71
CA LEU A 33 -38.80 5.65 6.13
C LEU A 33 -38.11 6.95 6.49
N ARG A 34 -38.59 7.59 7.55
CA ARG A 34 -38.04 8.87 8.00
C ARG A 34 -37.69 8.83 9.46
N ALA A 35 -36.47 9.24 9.78
CA ALA A 35 -36.06 9.62 11.11
C ALA A 35 -36.17 11.14 11.25
N ARG A 36 -37.00 11.60 12.20
CA ARG A 36 -37.11 13.02 12.58
C ARG A 36 -36.61 13.23 13.99
N PHE A 37 -36.00 14.37 14.23
CA PHE A 37 -35.43 14.72 15.52
C PHE A 37 -36.18 15.87 16.18
N PHE A 38 -36.31 15.82 17.49
CA PHE A 38 -37.01 16.83 18.27
C PHE A 38 -36.17 17.27 19.46
N ASP A 39 -36.23 18.57 19.77
CA ASP A 39 -35.64 19.13 20.98
C ASP A 39 -36.49 18.85 22.23
N ALA A 40 -36.00 19.29 23.39
CA ALA A 40 -36.67 19.11 24.68
C ALA A 40 -38.03 19.82 24.75
N GLN A 41 -38.24 20.85 23.93
CA GLN A 41 -39.49 21.59 23.82
C GLN A 41 -40.46 20.95 22.81
N GLY A 42 -40.05 19.86 22.13
CA GLY A 42 -40.85 19.16 21.13
C GLY A 42 -40.90 19.85 19.78
N LYS A 43 -40.01 20.81 19.53
CA LYS A 43 -39.85 21.40 18.20
C LYS A 43 -39.00 20.47 17.34
N ALA A 44 -39.48 20.22 16.13
CA ALA A 44 -38.75 19.44 15.16
C ALA A 44 -37.48 20.18 14.71
N LEU A 45 -36.35 19.48 14.72
CA LEU A 45 -35.11 19.96 14.15
C LEU A 45 -35.13 19.81 12.62
N SER A 46 -34.32 20.60 11.92
CA SER A 46 -34.20 20.56 10.45
C SER A 46 -33.57 19.27 9.94
N ALA A 47 -32.71 18.64 10.76
CA ALA A 47 -32.09 17.37 10.47
C ALA A 47 -33.17 16.29 10.31
N THR A 48 -33.13 15.59 9.18
CA THR A 48 -33.95 14.41 8.90
C THR A 48 -33.11 13.41 8.13
N ALA A 49 -33.31 12.13 8.37
CA ALA A 49 -32.75 11.08 7.53
C ALA A 49 -33.89 10.30 6.91
N THR A 50 -33.72 9.93 5.64
CA THR A 50 -34.79 9.32 4.86
C THR A 50 -34.23 8.29 3.92
N LEU A 51 -34.88 7.14 3.90
CA LEU A 51 -34.66 6.06 2.96
C LEU A 51 -35.84 5.99 2.01
N ARG A 52 -35.56 5.82 0.73
CA ARG A 52 -36.53 5.94 -0.36
C ARG A 52 -36.62 4.62 -1.10
N ALA A 53 -37.79 4.00 -1.11
CA ALA A 53 -38.04 2.88 -2.01
C ALA A 53 -38.30 3.40 -3.43
N ASN A 54 -37.44 3.09 -4.41
CA ASN A 54 -37.63 3.47 -5.81
C ASN A 54 -37.69 2.26 -6.79
N PRO A 55 -38.28 2.41 -7.98
CA PRO A 55 -38.42 1.29 -8.91
C PRO A 55 -37.09 0.75 -9.49
N ASP A 56 -35.97 1.47 -9.33
CA ASP A 56 -34.64 0.99 -9.74
C ASP A 56 -34.06 -0.06 -8.76
N ILE A 57 -34.62 -0.16 -7.55
CA ILE A 57 -34.11 -1.01 -6.46
C ILE A 57 -35.17 -2.04 -6.01
N HIS A 58 -36.47 -1.75 -6.19
CA HIS A 58 -37.57 -2.60 -5.70
C HIS A 58 -38.42 -3.18 -6.85
N GLU A 59 -38.35 -4.50 -7.02
CA GLU A 59 -39.17 -5.24 -7.96
C GLU A 59 -40.62 -5.39 -7.44
N ALA A 60 -41.60 -5.17 -8.32
CA ALA A 60 -43.01 -5.25 -7.97
C ALA A 60 -43.37 -6.63 -7.42
N GLY A 61 -43.98 -6.68 -6.23
CA GLY A 61 -44.40 -7.92 -5.61
C GLY A 61 -43.32 -8.71 -4.87
N HIS A 62 -42.06 -8.25 -4.84
CA HIS A 62 -40.96 -8.88 -4.10
C HIS A 62 -40.67 -8.17 -2.77
N TRP A 63 -40.18 -8.93 -1.79
CA TRP A 63 -39.68 -8.38 -0.54
C TRP A 63 -38.25 -7.87 -0.72
N THR A 64 -37.99 -6.69 -0.16
CA THR A 64 -36.68 -6.03 -0.18
C THR A 64 -36.39 -5.49 1.20
N GLU A 65 -35.14 -5.57 1.64
CA GLU A 65 -34.70 -5.00 2.92
C GLU A 65 -33.84 -3.79 2.64
N ASP A 66 -34.12 -2.68 3.33
CA ASP A 66 -33.24 -1.53 3.32
C ASP A 66 -32.92 -1.09 4.74
N THR A 67 -31.69 -0.64 4.92
CA THR A 67 -31.19 -0.13 6.19
C THR A 67 -30.40 1.15 5.98
N PHE A 68 -30.39 2.03 6.98
CA PHE A 68 -29.52 3.19 7.02
C PHE A 68 -29.11 3.54 8.45
N LEU A 69 -27.93 4.14 8.55
CA LEU A 69 -27.42 4.69 9.79
C LEU A 69 -27.90 6.12 9.94
N VAL A 70 -28.34 6.47 11.14
CA VAL A 70 -28.70 7.84 11.48
C VAL A 70 -28.00 8.28 12.75
N ARG A 71 -27.28 9.40 12.65
CA ARG A 71 -26.64 10.05 13.81
C ARG A 71 -27.58 11.11 14.37
N VAL A 72 -27.82 11.04 15.67
CA VAL A 72 -28.67 11.99 16.40
C VAL A 72 -27.96 13.36 16.41
N PRO A 73 -28.59 14.42 15.88
CA PRO A 73 -27.98 15.74 15.80
C PRO A 73 -27.87 16.40 17.18
N VAL A 74 -26.98 17.38 17.30
CA VAL A 74 -26.85 18.19 18.52
C VAL A 74 -28.19 18.86 18.86
N GLY A 75 -28.59 18.77 20.14
CA GLY A 75 -29.82 19.37 20.65
C GLY A 75 -31.08 18.50 20.50
N ALA A 76 -31.00 17.35 19.82
CA ALA A 76 -32.09 16.37 19.83
C ALA A 76 -32.11 15.60 21.14
N VAL A 77 -33.29 15.45 21.73
CA VAL A 77 -33.53 14.53 22.87
C VAL A 77 -34.49 13.41 22.49
N ARG A 78 -35.15 13.51 21.34
CA ARG A 78 -36.09 12.53 20.83
C ARG A 78 -35.88 12.26 19.35
N LEU A 79 -36.01 10.99 19.00
CA LEU A 79 -36.05 10.46 17.64
C LEU A 79 -37.46 9.91 17.37
N ARG A 80 -38.04 10.31 16.24
CA ARG A 80 -39.28 9.71 15.72
C ARG A 80 -38.96 8.94 14.45
N ALA A 81 -39.19 7.63 14.48
CA ALA A 81 -39.22 6.79 13.30
C ALA A 81 -40.62 6.80 12.70
N GLU A 82 -40.70 7.15 11.42
CA GLU A 82 -41.96 7.27 10.69
C GLU A 82 -41.92 6.41 9.43
N VAL A 83 -42.96 5.60 9.25
CA VAL A 83 -43.26 4.91 8.00
C VAL A 83 -44.33 5.75 7.29
N LEU A 84 -43.96 6.35 6.16
CA LEU A 84 -44.83 7.27 5.44
C LEU A 84 -45.17 6.69 4.07
N ASN A 85 -46.46 6.46 3.85
CA ASN A 85 -47.00 6.29 2.52
C ASN A 85 -47.40 7.67 1.96
N ASN A 86 -46.59 8.19 1.04
CA ASN A 86 -46.81 9.48 0.37
C ASN A 86 -47.10 9.29 -1.13
N VAL A 87 -47.53 8.09 -1.52
CA VAL A 87 -47.71 7.70 -2.92
C VAL A 87 -49.01 6.94 -3.14
N ASP A 88 -49.49 6.99 -4.38
CA ASP A 88 -50.62 6.19 -4.81
C ASP A 88 -50.16 4.73 -4.98
N GLY A 89 -50.91 3.80 -4.39
CA GLY A 89 -50.58 2.37 -4.40
C GLY A 89 -50.55 1.74 -3.00
N ARG A 90 -50.27 0.44 -2.96
CA ARG A 90 -50.16 -0.32 -1.71
C ARG A 90 -48.71 -0.70 -1.45
N ILE A 91 -48.26 -0.36 -0.26
CA ILE A 91 -46.97 -0.74 0.30
C ILE A 91 -47.24 -1.60 1.52
N VAL A 92 -46.65 -2.79 1.54
CA VAL A 92 -46.61 -3.64 2.72
C VAL A 92 -45.24 -3.46 3.35
N VAL A 93 -45.22 -3.16 4.64
CA VAL A 93 -44.00 -2.99 5.42
C VAL A 93 -44.00 -4.04 6.51
N ASP A 94 -42.86 -4.70 6.70
CA ASP A 94 -42.64 -5.71 7.72
C ASP A 94 -41.25 -5.54 8.34
N ASP A 95 -40.99 -6.21 9.47
CA ASP A 95 -39.70 -6.22 10.15
C ASP A 95 -39.09 -4.81 10.36
N VAL A 96 -39.93 -3.82 10.71
CA VAL A 96 -39.46 -2.47 11.03
C VAL A 96 -38.63 -2.56 12.31
N PHE A 97 -37.34 -2.27 12.21
CA PHE A 97 -36.42 -2.36 13.33
C PHE A 97 -35.65 -1.06 13.49
N LEU A 98 -35.50 -0.65 14.74
CA LEU A 98 -34.74 0.53 15.12
C LEU A 98 -33.95 0.22 16.38
N ALA A 99 -32.63 0.23 16.26
CA ALA A 99 -31.75 -0.14 17.36
C ALA A 99 -30.62 0.90 17.51
N PRO A 100 -30.28 1.29 18.75
CA PRO A 100 -29.10 2.09 18.98
C PRO A 100 -27.87 1.24 18.66
N ILE A 101 -26.89 1.83 17.98
CA ILE A 101 -25.58 1.23 17.80
C ILE A 101 -24.74 1.59 19.01
N VAL A 102 -24.20 0.55 19.65
CA VAL A 102 -23.10 0.70 20.59
C VAL A 102 -21.82 0.70 19.76
N GLU A 103 -21.05 1.79 19.84
CA GLU A 103 -19.69 1.79 19.30
C GLU A 103 -18.88 0.79 20.12
N GLY A 104 -18.60 -0.38 19.54
CA GLY A 104 -17.65 -1.32 20.08
C GLY A 104 -16.25 -0.96 19.60
N GLU A 105 -15.27 -1.03 20.49
CA GLU A 105 -13.88 -1.15 20.08
C GLU A 105 -13.61 -2.62 19.79
N THR A 106 -13.10 -2.94 18.61
CA THR A 106 -12.55 -4.27 18.36
C THR A 106 -11.37 -4.44 19.30
N GLY A 107 -11.48 -5.35 20.26
CA GLY A 107 -10.34 -5.80 21.06
C GLY A 107 -9.28 -6.45 20.18
N ALA A 108 -8.15 -6.86 20.79
CA ALA A 108 -7.19 -7.70 20.09
C ALA A 108 -7.92 -8.91 19.48
N LEU A 109 -7.55 -9.27 18.25
CA LEU A 109 -8.07 -10.48 17.61
C LEU A 109 -7.69 -11.64 18.54
N LEU A 110 -8.67 -12.16 19.28
CA LEU A 110 -8.49 -13.38 20.04
C LEU A 110 -8.54 -14.50 19.00
N VAL A 111 -7.43 -14.73 18.29
CA VAL A 111 -7.22 -16.01 17.61
C VAL A 111 -7.39 -17.04 18.71
N GLU A 112 -8.43 -17.85 18.61
CA GLU A 112 -8.74 -18.85 19.63
C GLU A 112 -7.45 -19.57 19.98
N ARG A 113 -7.09 -19.47 21.27
CA ARG A 113 -5.97 -20.10 21.96
C ARG A 113 -5.90 -21.64 21.79
N ALA A 114 -6.74 -22.22 20.94
CA ALA A 114 -6.87 -23.65 20.71
C ALA A 114 -5.66 -24.29 20.00
N ALA A 115 -4.78 -23.51 19.35
CA ALA A 115 -3.47 -23.99 18.91
C ALA A 115 -2.30 -23.55 19.83
N ALA A 116 -2.55 -22.58 20.73
CA ALA A 116 -1.55 -22.09 21.68
C ALA A 116 -1.42 -22.98 22.93
N ALA A 117 -2.45 -23.79 23.25
CA ALA A 117 -2.47 -24.60 24.47
C ALA A 117 -1.34 -25.64 24.56
N ASP A 118 -0.80 -26.12 23.42
CA ASP A 118 0.27 -27.11 23.38
C ASP A 118 1.67 -26.50 23.21
N PHE A 119 1.76 -25.21 22.87
CA PHE A 119 3.04 -24.53 22.68
C PHE A 119 3.61 -24.07 24.01
N GLN A 120 4.82 -24.56 24.33
CA GLN A 120 5.56 -24.20 25.54
C GLN A 120 6.95 -23.67 25.15
N GLY A 121 7.34 -22.55 25.76
CA GLY A 121 8.68 -21.98 25.58
C GLY A 121 8.79 -21.06 24.37
N LEU A 122 9.91 -21.12 23.65
CA LEU A 122 10.25 -20.25 22.50
C LEU A 122 10.19 -21.04 21.19
N ALA A 123 9.29 -20.63 20.29
CA ALA A 123 9.19 -21.13 18.93
C ALA A 123 10.00 -20.24 17.99
N VAL A 124 10.64 -20.89 17.03
CA VAL A 124 11.45 -20.25 16.01
C VAL A 124 11.17 -20.92 14.68
N TRP A 125 10.66 -20.16 13.72
CA TRP A 125 10.36 -20.64 12.37
C TRP A 125 10.65 -19.55 11.33
N ALA A 126 10.46 -19.86 10.06
CA ALA A 126 10.66 -18.91 8.98
C ALA A 126 9.37 -18.70 8.19
N LYS A 127 9.27 -17.53 7.56
CA LYS A 127 8.24 -17.22 6.56
C LYS A 127 8.93 -16.68 5.32
N SER A 128 8.30 -16.82 4.16
CA SER A 128 8.82 -16.17 2.96
C SER A 128 8.94 -14.66 3.20
N PRO A 129 10.02 -13.99 2.76
CA PRO A 129 10.11 -12.53 2.75
C PRO A 129 8.98 -11.83 1.95
N LEU A 130 8.23 -12.58 1.14
CA LEU A 130 7.07 -12.11 0.39
C LEU A 130 5.76 -12.14 1.19
N GLU A 131 5.76 -12.74 2.37
CA GLU A 131 4.59 -12.85 3.23
C GLU A 131 4.76 -11.98 4.48
N ARG A 132 3.70 -11.27 4.87
CA ARG A 132 3.74 -10.42 6.07
C ARG A 132 3.67 -11.27 7.34
N ALA A 133 4.56 -11.01 8.30
CA ALA A 133 4.60 -11.69 9.59
C ALA A 133 3.77 -10.94 10.65
N PHE A 134 2.57 -11.42 10.97
CA PHE A 134 1.65 -10.74 11.89
C PHE A 134 1.90 -11.12 13.36
N PRO A 135 1.51 -10.27 14.34
CA PRO A 135 1.63 -10.62 15.76
C PRO A 135 0.84 -11.88 16.14
N ASP A 136 -0.23 -12.13 15.40
CA ASP A 136 -1.14 -13.26 15.62
C ASP A 136 -0.73 -14.52 14.83
N ASP A 137 0.36 -14.48 14.05
CA ASP A 137 0.85 -15.66 13.31
C ASP A 137 1.18 -16.78 14.31
N LEU A 138 0.63 -17.97 14.10
CA LEU A 138 0.92 -19.14 14.92
C LEU A 138 2.28 -19.75 14.51
N PRO A 139 2.98 -20.45 15.42
CA PRO A 139 4.20 -21.17 15.08
C PRO A 139 3.97 -22.12 13.90
N GLY A 140 4.79 -21.95 12.86
CA GLY A 140 4.88 -22.89 11.75
C GLY A 140 5.80 -24.08 12.07
N GLU A 141 6.29 -24.73 11.02
CA GLU A 141 7.32 -25.77 11.15
C GLU A 141 8.61 -25.18 11.73
N ALA A 142 9.10 -25.76 12.82
CA ALA A 142 10.33 -25.31 13.44
C ALA A 142 11.51 -25.52 12.49
N ILE A 143 12.37 -24.51 12.38
CA ILE A 143 13.58 -24.61 11.58
C ILE A 143 14.75 -25.07 12.46
N GLU A 144 15.59 -25.93 11.89
CA GLU A 144 16.86 -26.34 12.50
C GLU A 144 18.06 -25.63 11.87
N GLU A 145 17.89 -25.05 10.68
CA GLU A 145 18.93 -24.37 9.91
C GLU A 145 18.31 -23.22 9.10
N ILE A 146 19.04 -22.12 8.97
CA ILE A 146 18.74 -21.03 8.04
C ILE A 146 19.46 -21.32 6.72
N ARG A 147 18.69 -21.46 5.64
CA ARG A 147 19.20 -21.69 4.28
C ARG A 147 18.94 -20.46 3.43
N MET A 148 20.00 -19.92 2.84
CA MET A 148 19.96 -18.75 1.97
C MET A 148 20.83 -19.01 0.74
N SER A 149 20.54 -18.31 -0.35
CA SER A 149 21.34 -18.41 -1.57
C SER A 149 21.25 -17.15 -2.39
N ALA A 150 22.36 -16.72 -2.97
CA ALA A 150 22.39 -15.57 -3.87
C ALA A 150 23.49 -15.71 -4.93
N ALA A 151 23.35 -14.96 -6.01
CA ALA A 151 24.43 -14.77 -6.97
C ALA A 151 25.46 -13.75 -6.43
N GLY A 152 26.64 -13.69 -7.05
CA GLY A 152 27.56 -12.57 -6.82
C GLY A 152 26.90 -11.24 -7.21
N ASN A 153 27.25 -10.17 -6.48
CA ASN A 153 26.65 -8.84 -6.65
C ASN A 153 25.13 -8.82 -6.40
N ASP A 154 24.63 -9.59 -5.43
CA ASP A 154 23.21 -9.66 -5.08
C ASP A 154 23.01 -9.64 -3.55
N ALA A 155 21.76 -9.63 -3.07
CA ALA A 155 21.46 -9.76 -1.65
C ALA A 155 20.24 -10.66 -1.46
N GLU A 156 20.30 -11.53 -0.45
CA GLU A 156 19.19 -12.43 -0.11
C GLU A 156 18.63 -12.06 1.26
N PRO A 157 17.32 -11.81 1.37
CA PRO A 157 16.64 -11.62 2.64
C PRO A 157 16.15 -12.96 3.24
N PHE A 158 16.01 -13.00 4.55
CA PHE A 158 15.40 -14.10 5.30
C PHE A 158 14.58 -13.54 6.46
N GLN A 159 13.34 -14.02 6.61
CA GLN A 159 12.42 -13.56 7.65
C GLN A 159 12.27 -14.65 8.73
N LEU A 160 12.88 -14.40 9.89
CA LEU A 160 12.87 -15.28 11.07
C LEU A 160 11.78 -14.84 12.04
N LEU A 161 10.88 -15.75 12.43
CA LEU A 161 9.78 -15.48 13.33
C LEU A 161 10.04 -16.09 14.70
N LEU A 162 9.69 -15.35 15.74
CA LEU A 162 9.88 -15.67 17.14
C LEU A 162 8.56 -15.49 17.88
N ARG A 163 8.17 -16.49 18.68
CA ARG A 163 7.00 -16.43 19.56
C ARG A 163 7.29 -17.17 20.84
N SER A 164 6.81 -16.66 21.96
CA SER A 164 6.99 -17.30 23.26
C SER A 164 5.67 -17.40 24.00
N SER A 165 5.45 -18.49 24.74
CA SER A 165 4.27 -18.65 25.62
C SER A 165 4.36 -17.76 26.88
N GLU A 166 5.54 -17.19 27.14
CA GLU A 166 5.83 -16.29 28.25
C GLU A 166 6.44 -14.98 27.72
N PRO A 167 6.29 -13.85 28.42
CA PRO A 167 6.97 -12.62 28.01
C PRO A 167 8.50 -12.78 28.10
N MET A 168 9.22 -12.26 27.12
CA MET A 168 10.68 -12.30 27.05
C MET A 168 11.23 -10.95 26.59
N ASP A 169 11.87 -10.22 27.49
CA ASP A 169 12.49 -8.93 27.17
C ASP A 169 13.96 -9.10 26.76
N GLY A 170 14.45 -8.20 25.92
CA GLY A 170 15.87 -8.02 25.62
C GLY A 170 16.51 -9.15 24.84
N ILE A 171 15.75 -9.86 24.00
CA ILE A 171 16.31 -10.87 23.07
C ILE A 171 17.17 -10.15 22.05
N GLN A 172 18.42 -10.57 21.90
CA GLN A 172 19.35 -10.10 20.89
C GLN A 172 19.58 -11.18 19.83
N VAL A 173 19.52 -10.81 18.56
CA VAL A 173 19.83 -11.65 17.40
C VAL A 173 21.26 -11.38 16.95
N LYS A 174 22.18 -12.30 17.24
CA LYS A 174 23.58 -12.18 16.83
C LYS A 174 23.86 -13.05 15.62
N VAL A 175 24.31 -12.45 14.53
CA VAL A 175 24.77 -13.19 13.36
C VAL A 175 26.28 -13.37 13.43
N VAL A 176 26.73 -14.61 13.32
CA VAL A 176 28.11 -14.95 12.99
C VAL A 176 28.19 -15.03 11.46
N PRO A 177 28.91 -14.11 10.79
CA PRO A 177 28.96 -14.04 9.33
C PRO A 177 29.35 -15.38 8.68
N PRO A 178 28.69 -15.78 7.57
CA PRO A 178 29.06 -16.96 6.82
C PRO A 178 30.50 -16.91 6.30
N ARG A 179 31.25 -18.00 6.46
CA ARG A 179 32.62 -18.14 5.98
C ARG A 179 32.74 -19.32 5.02
N GLY A 180 33.39 -19.09 3.88
CA GLY A 180 33.71 -20.09 2.88
C GLY A 180 34.95 -20.90 3.22
N ALA A 181 35.14 -22.04 2.55
CA ALA A 181 36.30 -22.92 2.75
C ALA A 181 37.63 -22.24 2.37
N ASP A 182 37.60 -21.24 1.51
CA ASP A 182 38.74 -20.40 1.11
C ASP A 182 39.05 -19.28 2.13
N GLY A 183 38.24 -19.15 3.18
CA GLY A 183 38.36 -18.13 4.22
C GLY A 183 37.60 -16.84 3.93
N THR A 184 37.00 -16.68 2.75
CA THR A 184 36.16 -15.53 2.38
C THR A 184 34.97 -15.42 3.33
N VAL A 185 34.61 -14.19 3.73
CA VAL A 185 33.53 -13.91 4.69
C VAL A 185 32.46 -13.06 4.03
N LEU A 186 31.19 -13.42 4.24
CA LEU A 186 30.05 -12.58 3.87
C LEU A 186 29.70 -11.68 5.06
N ASP A 187 30.44 -10.58 5.22
CA ASP A 187 30.35 -9.69 6.39
C ASP A 187 29.31 -8.57 6.26
N ALA A 188 28.81 -8.33 5.05
CA ALA A 188 27.70 -7.41 4.77
C ALA A 188 26.35 -8.02 5.20
N VAL A 189 26.16 -8.11 6.52
CA VAL A 189 24.94 -8.62 7.17
C VAL A 189 24.15 -7.48 7.78
N GLU A 190 22.87 -7.39 7.45
CA GLU A 190 21.93 -6.48 8.09
C GLU A 190 20.88 -7.24 8.89
N VAL A 191 20.56 -6.69 10.06
CA VAL A 191 19.52 -7.19 10.96
C VAL A 191 18.55 -6.06 11.23
N GLY A 192 17.27 -6.33 11.05
CA GLY A 192 16.21 -5.42 11.42
C GLY A 192 15.06 -6.15 12.10
N VAL A 193 14.35 -5.47 12.99
CA VAL A 193 13.12 -5.98 13.59
C VAL A 193 11.95 -5.46 12.80
N VAL A 194 11.04 -6.36 12.40
CA VAL A 194 9.82 -5.98 11.72
C VAL A 194 8.92 -5.25 12.72
N GLY A 195 8.59 -4.00 12.41
CA GLY A 195 7.67 -3.17 13.14
C GLY A 195 6.26 -3.23 12.55
N TYR A 196 5.32 -2.65 13.29
CA TYR A 196 3.90 -2.73 12.97
C TYR A 196 3.29 -1.34 12.89
N VAL A 197 2.54 -1.09 11.83
CA VAL A 197 1.78 0.14 11.62
C VAL A 197 0.30 -0.16 11.74
N ARG A 198 -0.43 0.71 12.44
CA ARG A 198 -1.88 0.54 12.58
C ARG A 198 -2.59 1.11 11.36
N ILE A 199 -3.22 0.24 10.59
CA ILE A 199 -4.15 0.61 9.52
C ILE A 199 -5.54 0.78 10.13
N ASN A 200 -6.11 1.97 10.02
CA ASN A 200 -7.42 2.28 10.63
C ASN A 200 -8.59 1.97 9.70
N TYR A 201 -8.35 1.89 8.39
CA TYR A 201 -9.40 1.65 7.40
C TYR A 201 -8.81 1.02 6.13
N PRO A 202 -9.39 -0.08 5.60
CA PRO A 202 -8.94 -0.70 4.35
C PRO A 202 -9.45 0.09 3.14
N SER A 203 -8.78 1.22 2.88
CA SER A 203 -9.06 2.09 1.74
C SER A 203 -8.21 1.78 0.50
N ALA A 204 -8.68 2.28 -0.64
CA ALA A 204 -7.86 2.50 -1.83
C ALA A 204 -7.26 3.93 -1.84
N TYR A 205 -6.96 4.46 -3.03
CA TYR A 205 -6.54 5.85 -3.21
C TYR A 205 -7.58 6.84 -2.68
N ILE A 206 -7.24 7.52 -1.59
CA ILE A 206 -8.08 8.56 -0.99
C ILE A 206 -7.30 9.86 -0.89
N ARG A 207 -8.00 10.94 -1.23
CA ARG A 207 -7.48 12.30 -1.14
C ARG A 207 -8.29 13.06 -0.11
N ASP A 208 -7.64 13.43 0.98
CA ASP A 208 -8.22 14.28 2.01
C ASP A 208 -7.27 15.45 2.27
N PHE A 209 -7.67 16.62 1.75
CA PHE A 209 -6.97 17.90 1.88
C PHE A 209 -7.53 18.78 3.01
N VAL A 210 -8.57 18.33 3.69
CA VAL A 210 -9.30 19.14 4.68
C VAL A 210 -8.86 18.74 6.08
N THR A 211 -8.67 17.45 6.34
CA THR A 211 -8.22 16.96 7.64
C THR A 211 -6.73 17.28 7.83
N PRO A 212 -6.37 18.01 8.91
CA PRO A 212 -4.98 18.27 9.25
C PRO A 212 -4.18 16.96 9.37
N TYR A 213 -2.90 17.00 8.99
CA TYR A 213 -2.08 15.78 8.91
C TYR A 213 -1.90 15.05 10.26
N TRP A 214 -1.98 15.78 11.38
CA TRP A 214 -1.90 15.23 12.74
C TRP A 214 -3.20 14.59 13.24
N ARG A 215 -4.26 14.59 12.43
CA ARG A 215 -5.52 13.90 12.74
C ARG A 215 -5.65 12.63 11.91
N THR A 216 -6.22 11.60 12.52
CA THR A 216 -6.56 10.36 11.82
C THR A 216 -7.54 10.65 10.68
N LYS A 217 -7.12 10.33 9.46
CA LYS A 217 -7.96 10.45 8.26
C LYS A 217 -8.81 9.19 8.13
N LEU A 218 -10.12 9.32 8.32
CA LEU A 218 -11.07 8.23 8.18
C LEU A 218 -11.88 8.42 6.90
N PRO A 219 -11.65 7.57 5.89
CA PRO A 219 -12.41 7.53 4.65
C PRO A 219 -13.93 7.49 4.84
N HIS A 220 -14.65 8.22 4.00
CA HIS A 220 -16.08 8.02 3.79
C HIS A 220 -16.27 7.28 2.47
N GLY A 221 -16.73 6.02 2.50
CA GLY A 221 -16.98 5.25 1.27
C GLY A 221 -16.85 3.75 1.46
N ARG A 222 -17.01 2.99 0.38
CA ARG A 222 -16.82 1.53 0.42
C ARG A 222 -15.35 1.18 0.65
N ILE A 223 -15.12 0.04 1.29
CA ILE A 223 -13.82 -0.61 1.37
C ILE A 223 -13.26 -0.75 -0.05
N GLY A 224 -12.01 -0.35 -0.24
CA GLY A 224 -11.37 -0.23 -1.55
C GLY A 224 -10.26 -1.24 -1.81
N SER A 225 -9.96 -2.11 -0.84
CA SER A 225 -8.98 -3.18 -0.94
C SER A 225 -9.46 -4.42 -0.21
N ASP A 226 -8.79 -5.55 -0.45
CA ASP A 226 -8.93 -6.80 0.29
C ASP A 226 -8.20 -6.81 1.63
N GLY A 227 -7.58 -5.69 2.02
CA GLY A 227 -6.97 -5.53 3.33
C GLY A 227 -7.99 -5.35 4.47
N TRP A 228 -7.48 -5.22 5.69
CA TRP A 228 -8.29 -5.01 6.90
C TRP A 228 -7.68 -3.94 7.82
N ALA A 229 -8.50 -3.39 8.71
CA ALA A 229 -8.03 -2.52 9.77
C ALA A 229 -7.33 -3.35 10.87
N GLY A 230 -6.19 -2.89 11.37
CA GLY A 230 -5.40 -3.61 12.37
C GLY A 230 -3.91 -3.31 12.27
N TRP A 231 -3.10 -4.12 12.94
CA TRP A 231 -1.65 -4.05 12.87
C TRP A 231 -1.14 -4.71 11.59
N TRP A 232 -0.33 -3.98 10.84
CA TRP A 232 0.32 -4.46 9.62
C TRP A 232 1.83 -4.44 9.79
N ALA A 233 2.46 -5.58 9.56
CA ALA A 233 3.92 -5.72 9.53
C ALA A 233 4.46 -5.02 8.29
N ASP A 234 5.22 -3.92 8.46
CA ASP A 234 5.61 -3.07 7.33
C ASP A 234 7.03 -2.49 7.45
N PRO A 235 7.38 -1.67 8.47
CA PRO A 235 8.74 -1.15 8.58
C PRO A 235 9.72 -2.23 9.04
N ILE A 236 10.90 -2.26 8.42
CA ILE A 236 12.07 -2.97 8.95
C ILE A 236 12.87 -1.96 9.78
N LEU A 237 12.77 -2.07 11.11
CA LEU A 237 13.44 -1.17 12.03
C LEU A 237 14.90 -1.60 12.22
N PRO A 238 15.90 -0.74 11.97
CA PRO A 238 17.30 -1.10 12.19
C PRO A 238 17.53 -1.47 13.65
N GLY A 239 18.11 -2.65 13.88
CA GLY A 239 18.38 -3.15 15.22
C GLY A 239 18.29 -4.65 15.33
N ASP A 240 19.05 -5.19 16.27
CA ASP A 240 19.17 -6.63 16.52
C ASP A 240 18.48 -7.06 17.82
N ARG A 241 17.64 -6.21 18.41
CA ARG A 241 16.99 -6.43 19.71
C ARG A 241 15.49 -6.30 19.63
N LEU A 242 14.80 -7.23 20.28
CA LEU A 242 13.35 -7.24 20.39
C LEU A 242 12.89 -7.80 21.74
N ASP A 243 11.67 -7.40 22.11
CA ASP A 243 10.91 -7.98 23.20
C ASP A 243 9.78 -8.83 22.62
N LEU A 244 9.44 -9.92 23.29
CA LEU A 244 8.28 -10.77 22.98
C LEU A 244 7.26 -10.61 24.10
N ALA A 245 6.06 -10.15 23.78
CA ALA A 245 4.92 -10.39 24.65
C ALA A 245 4.55 -11.88 24.62
N ALA A 246 3.92 -12.36 25.69
CA ALA A 246 3.38 -13.71 25.70
C ALA A 246 2.37 -13.87 24.56
N ASP A 247 2.49 -14.97 23.83
CA ASP A 247 1.59 -15.31 22.73
C ASP A 247 1.52 -14.24 21.62
N GLU A 248 2.61 -13.48 21.42
CA GLU A 248 2.76 -12.61 20.25
C GLU A 248 3.98 -13.03 19.43
N THR A 249 3.81 -12.98 18.12
CA THR A 249 4.85 -13.26 17.14
C THR A 249 5.56 -11.98 16.75
N ARG A 250 6.89 -12.03 16.70
CA ARG A 250 7.73 -10.96 16.19
C ARG A 250 8.63 -11.51 15.10
N ALA A 251 8.86 -10.71 14.08
CA ALA A 251 9.75 -11.07 12.99
C ALA A 251 11.05 -10.25 13.01
N VAL A 252 12.12 -10.93 12.62
CA VAL A 252 13.45 -10.38 12.40
C VAL A 252 13.80 -10.59 10.94
N TRP A 253 14.13 -9.49 10.28
CA TRP A 253 14.62 -9.46 8.92
C TRP A 253 16.14 -9.57 8.93
N LEU A 254 16.66 -10.57 8.24
CA LEU A 254 18.09 -10.75 7.98
C LEU A 254 18.31 -10.51 6.50
N GLU A 255 19.32 -9.72 6.13
CA GLU A 255 19.75 -9.61 4.73
C GLU A 255 21.26 -9.80 4.66
N ILE A 256 21.71 -10.62 3.71
CA ILE A 256 23.14 -10.85 3.48
C ILE A 256 23.45 -10.48 2.04
N ALA A 257 24.27 -9.45 1.86
CA ALA A 257 24.76 -9.05 0.56
C ALA A 257 26.00 -9.86 0.18
N VAL A 258 26.05 -10.29 -1.08
CA VAL A 258 27.17 -11.02 -1.67
C VAL A 258 27.93 -10.08 -2.60
N PRO A 259 29.18 -9.71 -2.28
CA PRO A 259 30.00 -8.88 -3.16
C PRO A 259 30.12 -9.45 -4.58
N ALA A 260 30.36 -8.57 -5.55
CA ALA A 260 30.67 -8.99 -6.91
C ALA A 260 31.89 -9.92 -6.94
N HIS A 261 31.86 -10.95 -7.79
CA HIS A 261 32.96 -11.91 -7.95
C HIS A 261 33.31 -12.71 -6.68
N THR A 262 32.40 -12.78 -5.70
CA THR A 262 32.53 -13.70 -4.56
C THR A 262 32.65 -15.14 -5.07
N PRO A 263 33.65 -15.92 -4.61
CA PRO A 263 33.81 -17.30 -5.04
C PRO A 263 32.56 -18.13 -4.76
N ALA A 264 32.13 -18.90 -5.76
CA ALA A 264 31.00 -19.80 -5.64
C ALA A 264 31.28 -20.89 -4.61
N GLY A 265 30.24 -21.28 -3.86
CA GLY A 265 30.38 -22.32 -2.85
C GLY A 265 29.46 -22.13 -1.67
N VAL A 266 29.66 -22.98 -0.66
CA VAL A 266 28.92 -22.95 0.59
C VAL A 266 29.71 -22.16 1.61
N TYR A 267 29.03 -21.22 2.25
CA TYR A 267 29.52 -20.41 3.34
C TYR A 267 28.73 -20.78 4.60
N GLU A 268 29.43 -21.02 5.69
CA GLU A 268 28.84 -21.49 6.96
C GLU A 268 28.96 -20.41 8.03
N GLY A 269 27.85 -20.13 8.70
CA GLY A 269 27.74 -19.19 9.81
C GLY A 269 26.73 -19.69 10.83
N ARG A 270 26.24 -18.79 11.69
CA ARG A 270 25.11 -19.08 12.57
C ARG A 270 24.38 -17.82 13.03
N VAL A 271 23.14 -17.99 13.47
CA VAL A 271 22.33 -16.97 14.12
C VAL A 271 22.02 -17.41 15.55
N ASP A 272 22.51 -16.64 16.53
CA ASP A 272 22.34 -16.89 17.96
C ASP A 272 21.24 -15.96 18.52
N LEU A 273 20.20 -16.54 19.12
CA LEU A 273 19.23 -15.82 19.94
C LEU A 273 19.76 -15.76 21.37
N VAL A 274 20.06 -14.56 21.86
CA VAL A 274 20.74 -14.35 23.14
C VAL A 274 19.89 -13.52 24.08
N ARG A 275 19.72 -13.96 25.33
CA ARG A 275 19.13 -13.18 26.42
C ARG A 275 19.97 -13.32 27.67
N ASP A 276 20.23 -12.21 28.38
CA ASP A 276 21.06 -12.21 29.61
C ASP A 276 22.41 -12.91 29.46
N LYS A 277 23.08 -12.70 28.31
CA LYS A 277 24.34 -13.34 27.92
C LYS A 277 24.28 -14.87 27.75
N ARG A 278 23.09 -15.48 27.84
CA ARG A 278 22.84 -16.89 27.56
C ARG A 278 22.29 -17.05 26.14
N VAL A 279 22.84 -18.01 25.39
CA VAL A 279 22.26 -18.45 24.12
C VAL A 279 21.00 -19.26 24.41
N LEU A 280 19.85 -18.78 23.96
CA LEU A 280 18.57 -19.46 24.03
C LEU A 280 18.45 -20.51 22.92
N ARG A 281 18.87 -20.14 21.71
CA ARG A 281 18.89 -20.99 20.52
C ARG A 281 20.00 -20.53 19.58
N SER A 282 20.66 -21.48 18.92
CA SER A 282 21.68 -21.24 17.91
C SER A 282 21.24 -21.98 16.65
N LEU A 283 21.04 -21.25 15.56
CA LEU A 283 20.66 -21.79 14.26
C LEU A 283 21.87 -21.76 13.33
N PRO A 284 22.37 -22.90 12.83
CA PRO A 284 23.30 -22.93 11.71
C PRO A 284 22.77 -22.11 10.54
N LEU A 285 23.66 -21.37 9.89
CA LEU A 285 23.37 -20.58 8.70
C LEU A 285 24.20 -21.13 7.54
N ARG A 286 23.52 -21.69 6.54
CA ARG A 286 24.13 -22.21 5.33
C ARG A 286 23.78 -21.31 4.16
N PHE A 287 24.78 -20.62 3.65
CA PHE A 287 24.63 -19.68 2.54
C PHE A 287 25.29 -20.25 1.27
N GLN A 288 24.53 -20.38 0.18
CA GLN A 288 25.06 -20.80 -1.12
C GLN A 288 25.32 -19.59 -2.02
N VAL A 289 26.56 -19.39 -2.44
CA VAL A 289 26.90 -18.44 -3.51
C VAL A 289 26.92 -19.18 -4.84
N TYR A 290 26.13 -18.73 -5.82
CA TYR A 290 26.10 -19.32 -7.16
C TYR A 290 27.35 -18.98 -7.99
N ASP A 291 27.59 -19.75 -9.05
CA ASP A 291 28.76 -19.61 -9.95
C ASP A 291 28.62 -18.49 -11.00
N PHE A 292 27.71 -17.55 -10.77
CA PHE A 292 27.53 -16.38 -11.62
C PHE A 292 27.40 -15.10 -10.79
N THR A 293 27.69 -13.97 -11.43
CA THR A 293 27.60 -12.63 -10.85
C THR A 293 26.60 -11.81 -11.67
N LEU A 294 25.66 -11.14 -10.99
CA LEU A 294 24.73 -10.23 -11.63
C LEU A 294 25.46 -8.97 -12.10
N PRO A 295 25.10 -8.41 -13.28
CA PRO A 295 25.77 -7.24 -13.81
C PRO A 295 25.59 -6.03 -12.89
N GLU A 296 26.58 -5.15 -12.88
CA GLU A 296 26.55 -3.90 -12.10
C GLU A 296 25.37 -3.00 -12.53
N THR A 297 25.09 -2.95 -13.83
CA THR A 297 23.88 -2.33 -14.40
C THR A 297 22.81 -3.40 -14.61
N PRO A 298 21.65 -3.32 -13.92
CA PRO A 298 20.55 -4.25 -14.13
C PRO A 298 20.04 -4.22 -15.58
N THR A 299 19.79 -5.40 -16.15
CA THR A 299 19.23 -5.52 -17.51
C THR A 299 17.71 -5.34 -17.51
N MET A 300 17.04 -5.70 -16.42
CA MET A 300 15.60 -5.46 -16.24
C MET A 300 15.35 -3.98 -15.96
N LYS A 301 14.52 -3.35 -16.79
CA LYS A 301 14.07 -1.97 -16.60
C LYS A 301 12.81 -1.98 -15.74
N ALA A 302 12.98 -1.67 -14.46
CA ALA A 302 11.88 -1.45 -13.52
C ALA A 302 11.99 -0.05 -12.93
N THR A 303 11.02 0.79 -13.27
CA THR A 303 10.99 2.21 -12.92
C THR A 303 9.89 2.47 -11.90
N TYR A 304 10.24 3.04 -10.75
CA TYR A 304 9.34 3.34 -9.65
C TYR A 304 9.25 4.85 -9.43
N VAL A 305 8.06 5.35 -9.10
CA VAL A 305 7.84 6.77 -8.79
C VAL A 305 7.84 6.92 -7.27
N PRO A 306 8.94 7.34 -6.65
CA PRO A 306 9.06 7.35 -5.22
C PRO A 306 8.46 8.69 -4.74
N ARG A 307 7.22 8.63 -4.24
CA ARG A 307 6.45 9.80 -3.81
C ARG A 307 6.63 10.02 -2.32
N PHE A 308 7.37 11.05 -1.96
CA PHE A 308 7.64 11.38 -0.57
C PHE A 308 6.93 12.67 -0.16
N ASN A 309 6.38 12.65 1.04
CA ASN A 309 5.91 13.81 1.78
C ASN A 309 7.13 14.54 2.36
N GLU A 310 7.46 15.69 1.75
CA GLU A 310 8.75 16.38 1.79
C GLU A 310 9.32 16.73 3.18
N ARG A 311 8.53 16.77 4.26
CA ARG A 311 8.98 17.37 5.54
C ARG A 311 9.29 16.36 6.66
N GLU A 312 8.81 15.13 6.57
CA GLU A 312 8.75 14.23 7.75
C GLU A 312 9.55 12.93 7.60
N MET A 313 9.98 12.55 6.39
CA MET A 313 10.64 11.26 6.15
C MET A 313 11.97 11.10 6.90
N PHE A 314 12.76 12.17 7.03
CA PHE A 314 14.13 12.08 7.57
C PHE A 314 14.24 12.52 9.03
N GLY A 315 13.13 12.89 9.68
CA GLY A 315 13.11 13.37 11.07
C GLY A 315 13.94 14.65 11.32
N ARG A 316 14.42 15.30 10.25
CA ARG A 316 15.25 16.51 10.27
C ARG A 316 15.06 17.31 8.98
N GLU A 317 15.40 18.59 9.03
CA GLU A 317 15.48 19.42 7.83
C GLU A 317 16.54 18.85 6.87
N THR A 318 16.13 18.64 5.62
CA THR A 318 16.95 18.09 4.54
C THR A 318 16.64 18.86 3.27
N THR A 319 17.67 19.15 2.49
CA THR A 319 17.52 19.73 1.15
C THR A 319 16.97 18.69 0.17
N GLU A 320 16.33 19.11 -0.91
CA GLU A 320 15.82 18.18 -1.94
C GLU A 320 16.94 17.31 -2.54
N ALA A 321 18.13 17.86 -2.72
CA ALA A 321 19.28 17.13 -3.22
C ALA A 321 19.73 16.01 -2.25
N GLU A 322 19.76 16.27 -0.94
CA GLU A 322 20.10 15.25 0.06
C GLU A 322 19.07 14.13 0.10
N LYS A 323 17.78 14.46 0.04
CA LYS A 323 16.70 13.47 0.02
C LYS A 323 16.84 12.57 -1.21
N GLN A 324 16.92 13.20 -2.38
CA GLN A 324 17.06 12.50 -3.65
C GLN A 324 18.27 11.59 -3.67
N GLU A 325 19.42 12.06 -3.19
CA GLU A 325 20.64 11.26 -3.13
C GLU A 325 20.50 10.05 -2.19
N ALA A 326 19.86 10.22 -1.03
CA ALA A 326 19.59 9.13 -0.10
C ALA A 326 18.65 8.08 -0.73
N ILE A 327 17.58 8.53 -1.38
CA ILE A 327 16.63 7.66 -2.09
C ILE A 327 17.32 6.93 -3.23
N TRP A 328 18.10 7.63 -4.04
CA TRP A 328 18.83 7.04 -5.15
C TRP A 328 19.82 5.99 -4.69
N ARG A 329 20.62 6.24 -3.65
CA ARG A 329 21.52 5.21 -3.10
C ARG A 329 20.76 3.99 -2.60
N TYR A 330 19.65 4.19 -1.89
CA TYR A 330 18.80 3.09 -1.42
C TYR A 330 18.25 2.27 -2.59
N MET A 331 17.69 2.93 -3.60
CA MET A 331 17.13 2.27 -4.79
C MET A 331 18.21 1.53 -5.60
N ALA A 332 19.40 2.14 -5.79
CA ALA A 332 20.53 1.52 -6.49
C ALA A 332 21.01 0.25 -5.78
N ARG A 333 21.10 0.30 -4.44
CA ARG A 333 21.45 -0.87 -3.61
C ARG A 333 20.50 -2.05 -3.85
N HIS A 334 19.21 -1.79 -4.06
CA HIS A 334 18.20 -2.81 -4.35
C HIS A 334 17.94 -3.01 -5.85
N LYS A 335 18.79 -2.48 -6.74
CA LYS A 335 18.71 -2.62 -8.20
C LYS A 335 17.36 -2.20 -8.80
N ILE A 336 16.68 -1.25 -8.16
CA ILE A 336 15.44 -0.65 -8.66
C ILE A 336 15.73 0.79 -9.14
N SER A 337 15.02 1.26 -10.17
CA SER A 337 15.28 2.59 -10.72
C SER A 337 14.21 3.59 -10.30
N PRO A 338 14.58 4.81 -9.87
CA PRO A 338 13.64 5.92 -9.76
C PRO A 338 13.12 6.33 -11.15
N GLU A 339 12.07 7.13 -11.19
CA GLU A 339 11.38 7.54 -12.40
C GLU A 339 12.06 8.66 -13.14
N MET A 340 12.73 9.58 -12.42
CA MET A 340 13.23 10.79 -13.06
C MET A 340 14.51 11.33 -12.43
N ILE A 341 15.35 11.90 -13.30
CA ILE A 341 16.50 12.71 -12.92
C ILE A 341 16.03 14.08 -12.46
N ARG A 342 16.56 14.54 -11.33
CA ARG A 342 16.31 15.87 -10.78
C ARG A 342 17.68 16.51 -10.45
N PRO A 343 17.85 17.84 -10.63
CA PRO A 343 16.87 18.79 -11.17
C PRO A 343 16.58 18.54 -12.66
N GLN A 344 15.46 19.09 -13.15
CA GLN A 344 15.15 19.08 -14.59
C GLN A 344 15.99 20.14 -15.33
N PRO A 345 16.14 20.04 -16.66
CA PRO A 345 16.76 21.12 -17.44
C PRO A 345 16.00 22.44 -17.22
N ARG A 346 16.73 23.55 -17.27
CA ARG A 346 16.17 24.88 -17.01
C ARG A 346 15.85 25.58 -18.32
N LEU A 347 14.57 25.80 -18.59
CA LEU A 347 14.12 26.68 -19.67
C LEU A 347 14.04 28.12 -19.17
N TYR A 348 14.71 29.05 -19.84
CA TYR A 348 14.65 30.48 -19.56
C TYR A 348 14.72 31.28 -20.87
N TYR A 349 14.46 32.58 -20.82
CA TYR A 349 14.63 33.49 -21.95
C TYR A 349 15.84 34.37 -21.70
N ASP A 350 16.69 34.55 -22.71
CA ASP A 350 17.84 35.45 -22.61
C ASP A 350 17.44 36.93 -22.76
N GLU A 351 18.42 37.82 -22.70
CA GLU A 351 18.24 39.28 -22.80
C GLU A 351 17.56 39.72 -24.11
N ASN A 352 17.63 38.91 -25.16
CA ASN A 352 16.99 39.17 -26.45
C ASN A 352 15.59 38.54 -26.57
N GLY A 353 15.10 37.88 -25.51
CA GLY A 353 13.84 37.16 -25.51
C GLY A 353 13.89 35.82 -26.26
N GLU A 354 15.08 35.26 -26.52
CA GLU A 354 15.20 33.92 -27.12
C GLU A 354 15.15 32.82 -26.05
N PRO A 355 14.43 31.71 -26.28
CA PRO A 355 14.41 30.59 -25.34
C PRO A 355 15.76 29.86 -25.31
N ARG A 356 16.29 29.66 -24.11
CA ARG A 356 17.51 28.90 -23.79
C ARG A 356 17.16 27.73 -22.89
N LEU A 357 17.78 26.58 -23.18
CA LEU A 357 17.65 25.38 -22.36
C LEU A 357 19.02 25.03 -21.78
N ASP A 358 19.14 25.08 -20.46
CA ASP A 358 20.36 24.78 -19.72
C ASP A 358 20.26 23.40 -19.07
N PHE A 359 21.17 22.51 -19.48
CA PHE A 359 21.28 21.14 -18.99
C PHE A 359 22.40 20.97 -17.95
N THR A 360 23.12 22.02 -17.56
CA THR A 360 24.35 21.89 -16.75
C THR A 360 24.15 21.08 -15.47
N GLU A 361 23.12 21.39 -14.67
CA GLU A 361 22.84 20.64 -13.45
C GLU A 361 22.14 19.30 -13.72
N PHE A 362 21.38 19.20 -14.81
CA PHE A 362 20.76 17.95 -15.23
C PHE A 362 21.82 16.92 -15.67
N ASP A 363 22.81 17.32 -16.45
CA ASP A 363 23.88 16.46 -16.96
C ASP A 363 24.77 15.97 -15.81
N LYS A 364 25.06 16.81 -14.81
CA LYS A 364 25.74 16.38 -13.57
C LYS A 364 24.93 15.32 -12.83
N ALA A 365 23.63 15.54 -12.68
CA ALA A 365 22.75 14.57 -12.03
C ALA A 365 22.61 13.28 -12.87
N ALA A 366 22.62 13.38 -14.20
CA ALA A 366 22.56 12.25 -15.12
C ALA A 366 23.85 11.41 -15.08
N GLU A 367 25.02 12.03 -14.96
CA GLU A 367 26.30 11.34 -14.74
C GLU A 367 26.24 10.50 -13.46
N ARG A 368 25.82 11.12 -12.35
CA ARG A 368 25.61 10.42 -11.08
C ARG A 368 24.59 9.28 -11.23
N TYR A 369 23.49 9.52 -11.92
CA TYR A 369 22.37 8.58 -12.09
C TYR A 369 22.75 7.34 -12.91
N PHE A 370 23.29 7.54 -14.11
CA PHE A 370 23.58 6.47 -15.06
C PHE A 370 24.95 5.83 -14.82
N ASN A 371 25.98 6.65 -14.62
CA ASN A 371 27.36 6.17 -14.64
C ASN A 371 27.85 5.76 -13.26
N GLU A 372 27.42 6.43 -12.19
CA GLU A 372 27.84 6.08 -10.83
C GLU A 372 26.84 5.14 -10.14
N LEU A 373 25.54 5.41 -10.26
CA LEU A 373 24.48 4.61 -9.62
C LEU A 373 23.90 3.51 -10.51
N LYS A 374 24.33 3.45 -11.78
CA LYS A 374 24.04 2.34 -12.71
C LYS A 374 22.56 2.07 -12.97
N PHE A 375 21.70 3.09 -12.81
CA PHE A 375 20.30 2.95 -13.16
C PHE A 375 20.13 2.76 -14.68
N PRO A 376 19.42 1.73 -15.16
CA PRO A 376 19.33 1.43 -16.59
C PRO A 376 18.36 2.32 -17.38
N SER A 377 17.52 3.11 -16.71
CA SER A 377 16.48 3.92 -17.37
C SER A 377 15.94 5.04 -16.49
N THR A 378 15.38 6.05 -17.14
CA THR A 378 14.64 7.19 -16.57
C THR A 378 13.54 7.60 -17.55
N TRP A 379 12.49 8.26 -17.09
CA TRP A 379 11.59 8.99 -17.97
C TRP A 379 12.31 10.19 -18.59
N SER A 380 11.88 10.58 -19.79
CA SER A 380 12.33 11.84 -20.39
C SER A 380 11.95 13.01 -19.46
N PRO A 381 12.68 14.14 -19.50
CA PRO A 381 12.41 15.28 -18.62
C PRO A 381 10.97 15.79 -18.80
N ARG A 382 10.07 15.33 -17.93
CA ARG A 382 8.63 15.39 -18.17
C ARG A 382 8.14 16.82 -18.18
N ASP A 383 8.63 17.66 -17.28
CA ASP A 383 8.12 19.02 -17.09
C ASP A 383 8.40 19.92 -18.32
N LEU A 384 9.29 19.49 -19.22
CA LEU A 384 9.62 20.19 -20.46
C LEU A 384 9.10 19.47 -21.70
N PHE A 385 9.28 18.16 -21.77
CA PHE A 385 9.07 17.38 -22.99
C PHE A 385 7.73 16.65 -23.06
N TYR A 386 6.84 16.81 -22.06
CA TYR A 386 5.48 16.27 -22.12
C TYR A 386 4.60 16.89 -23.23
N LEU A 387 5.14 17.84 -24.00
CA LEU A 387 4.46 18.46 -25.15
C LEU A 387 4.32 17.54 -26.36
N PHE A 388 5.12 16.47 -26.50
CA PHE A 388 5.07 15.56 -27.64
C PHE A 388 5.09 14.10 -27.21
N GLY A 389 3.94 13.44 -27.31
CA GLY A 389 3.78 12.01 -27.04
C GLY A 389 3.00 11.33 -28.17
N TRP A 390 2.93 10.00 -28.13
CA TRP A 390 2.23 9.19 -29.15
C TRP A 390 0.75 9.60 -29.35
N GLY A 391 0.09 10.18 -28.33
CA GLY A 391 -1.28 10.71 -28.42
C GLY A 391 -1.40 12.19 -28.81
N HIS A 392 -0.29 12.93 -28.89
CA HIS A 392 -0.27 14.37 -29.19
C HIS A 392 0.85 14.72 -30.18
N PRO A 393 0.76 14.24 -31.44
CA PRO A 393 1.67 14.70 -32.47
C PRO A 393 1.53 16.22 -32.65
N PRO A 394 2.61 16.96 -32.96
CA PRO A 394 2.52 18.37 -33.27
C PRO A 394 1.48 18.60 -34.38
N ARG A 395 0.59 19.59 -34.19
CA ARG A 395 -0.32 20.03 -35.25
C ARG A 395 0.49 20.39 -36.49
N GLU A 396 -0.08 20.20 -37.67
CA GLU A 396 0.61 20.34 -38.96
C GLU A 396 1.33 21.70 -39.13
N LYS A 397 0.74 22.79 -38.61
CA LYS A 397 1.37 24.13 -38.56
C LYS A 397 2.65 24.24 -37.71
N ASN A 398 2.88 23.27 -36.83
CA ASN A 398 4.05 23.15 -35.95
C ASN A 398 5.03 22.07 -36.44
N ARG A 399 4.72 21.35 -37.53
CA ARG A 399 5.68 20.49 -38.22
C ARG A 399 6.61 21.39 -39.04
N ARG A 400 7.69 21.87 -38.43
CA ARG A 400 8.86 22.20 -39.27
C ARG A 400 9.40 20.88 -39.80
N GLU A 401 9.75 20.87 -41.08
CA GLU A 401 10.37 19.75 -41.77
C GLU A 401 11.41 19.09 -40.87
N THR A 402 11.37 17.76 -40.84
CA THR A 402 12.40 16.86 -40.31
C THR A 402 13.75 17.56 -40.18
N LEU A 403 14.31 17.57 -38.96
CA LEU A 403 15.72 17.86 -38.71
C LEU A 403 16.58 16.80 -39.42
N SER A 404 16.71 16.93 -40.75
CA SER A 404 17.65 16.19 -41.57
C SER A 404 19.02 16.86 -41.43
N GLY A 405 19.74 16.45 -40.39
CA GLY A 405 21.19 16.64 -40.32
C GLY A 405 21.67 18.03 -39.88
N ARG A 406 22.55 18.00 -38.88
CA ARG A 406 23.52 19.05 -38.53
C ARG A 406 22.92 20.44 -38.25
N THR A 407 22.32 20.58 -37.08
CA THR A 407 22.44 21.85 -36.36
C THR A 407 22.78 21.53 -34.92
N ALA A 408 24.06 21.70 -34.60
CA ALA A 408 24.54 21.66 -33.23
C ALA A 408 23.78 22.71 -32.41
N LEU A 409 23.07 22.28 -31.38
CA LEU A 409 22.85 23.15 -30.22
C LEU A 409 24.23 23.45 -29.67
N ARG A 410 24.76 24.65 -29.96
CA ARG A 410 26.01 25.12 -29.38
C ARG A 410 25.80 25.28 -27.88
N GLY A 411 26.18 24.27 -27.11
CA GLY A 411 26.41 24.41 -25.68
C GLY A 411 27.63 25.31 -25.46
N SER A 412 27.46 26.43 -24.77
CA SER A 412 28.56 27.24 -24.27
C SER A 412 29.09 26.61 -22.98
N GLY A 413 29.95 25.61 -23.13
CA GLY A 413 30.68 24.97 -22.04
C GLY A 413 31.94 24.29 -22.59
N PRO A 414 33.06 24.24 -21.84
CA PRO A 414 34.26 23.54 -22.28
C PRO A 414 33.96 22.05 -22.45
N GLN A 415 34.09 21.55 -23.68
CA GLN A 415 33.94 20.13 -24.04
C GLN A 415 35.02 19.28 -23.35
N PRO A 416 34.67 18.24 -22.57
CA PRO A 416 35.56 17.12 -22.33
C PRO A 416 35.57 16.16 -23.54
N PRO A 417 36.64 15.35 -23.73
CA PRO A 417 36.79 14.50 -24.90
C PRO A 417 35.74 13.38 -24.93
N ALA A 418 35.18 13.17 -26.13
CA ALA A 418 34.08 12.26 -26.40
C ALA A 418 34.46 10.78 -26.22
N ALA A 419 33.71 10.05 -25.39
CA ALA A 419 33.50 8.62 -25.52
C ALA A 419 32.04 8.40 -25.97
N GLY A 420 31.85 8.07 -27.25
CA GLY A 420 30.53 7.89 -27.84
C GLY A 420 29.89 6.58 -27.37
N ILE A 421 28.70 6.67 -26.77
CA ILE A 421 27.80 5.53 -26.59
C ILE A 421 26.87 5.49 -27.81
N GLN A 422 26.97 4.43 -28.62
CA GLN A 422 25.98 4.12 -29.65
C GLN A 422 24.85 3.31 -29.01
N ALA A 423 23.61 3.79 -29.14
CA ALA A 423 22.40 3.04 -28.81
C ALA A 423 21.70 2.63 -30.11
N GLU A 424 21.61 1.32 -30.38
CA GLU A 424 20.77 0.78 -31.44
C GLU A 424 19.31 0.69 -30.96
N VAL A 425 18.39 1.22 -31.77
CA VAL A 425 16.94 1.08 -31.58
C VAL A 425 16.43 0.14 -32.66
N SER A 426 16.10 -1.11 -32.30
CA SER A 426 15.46 -2.06 -33.22
C SER A 426 13.95 -1.85 -33.23
N VAL A 427 13.38 -1.58 -34.41
CA VAL A 427 11.94 -1.43 -34.63
C VAL A 427 11.37 -2.77 -35.09
N GLY A 428 10.74 -3.51 -34.17
CA GLY A 428 9.96 -4.70 -34.49
C GLY A 428 8.48 -4.35 -34.69
N ALA A 429 7.93 -4.64 -35.87
CA ALA A 429 6.52 -4.45 -36.16
C ALA A 429 5.67 -5.61 -35.59
N SER A 430 4.60 -5.30 -34.84
CA SER A 430 3.47 -6.22 -34.64
C SER A 430 2.20 -5.50 -34.16
N PRO A 431 1.01 -6.11 -34.37
CA PRO A 431 -0.17 -5.39 -34.80
C PRO A 431 -1.07 -4.89 -33.66
N VAL A 432 -1.78 -3.83 -34.02
CA VAL A 432 -3.00 -3.24 -33.44
C VAL A 432 -3.83 -4.22 -32.60
N LEU A 433 -4.04 -3.89 -31.32
CA LEU A 433 -5.25 -4.24 -30.59
C LEU A 433 -5.82 -2.96 -29.95
N GLY A 434 -7.03 -2.63 -30.39
CA GLY A 434 -7.70 -1.36 -30.15
C GLY A 434 -8.17 -1.14 -28.72
N ALA A 435 -8.19 0.12 -28.35
CA ALA A 435 -8.90 0.64 -27.20
C ALA A 435 -10.42 0.45 -27.36
N HIS A 436 -11.08 0.04 -26.29
CA HIS A 436 -12.49 0.31 -26.07
C HIS A 436 -12.67 0.80 -24.64
N GLU A 437 -12.88 2.10 -24.48
CA GLU A 437 -13.70 2.66 -23.40
C GLU A 437 -15.17 2.41 -23.74
N GLY A 438 -15.98 2.10 -22.73
CA GLY A 438 -17.43 1.94 -22.86
C GLY A 438 -18.07 1.45 -21.57
N GLU A 439 -18.96 2.26 -21.03
CA GLU A 439 -19.74 2.11 -19.80
C GLU A 439 -20.60 0.82 -19.73
N GLY A 440 -21.00 0.44 -18.51
CA GLY A 440 -22.34 -0.08 -18.27
C GLY A 440 -22.50 -1.54 -17.81
N MET A 441 -22.97 -1.68 -16.57
CA MET A 441 -23.86 -2.72 -16.03
C MET A 441 -23.45 -4.21 -16.09
N GLY A 442 -23.41 -4.82 -14.90
CA GLY A 442 -23.56 -6.27 -14.72
C GLY A 442 -23.20 -6.72 -13.30
N ARG A 443 -24.17 -6.72 -12.38
CA ARG A 443 -24.06 -7.45 -11.11
C ARG A 443 -24.09 -8.96 -11.40
N PRO A 444 -23.26 -9.79 -10.75
CA PRO A 444 -23.55 -11.20 -10.60
C PRO A 444 -23.94 -11.52 -9.16
N GLY A 445 -25.21 -11.86 -8.97
CA GLY A 445 -25.70 -12.72 -7.89
C GLY A 445 -26.69 -13.70 -8.52
N GLY A 446 -26.69 -15.00 -8.25
CA GLY A 446 -25.83 -15.79 -7.39
C GLY A 446 -26.18 -17.29 -7.45
N HIS A 447 -25.49 -18.02 -6.57
CA HIS A 447 -25.89 -19.27 -5.88
C HIS A 447 -26.05 -20.61 -6.60
N LEU A 448 -25.95 -21.65 -5.75
CA LEU A 448 -25.41 -22.98 -5.94
C LEU A 448 -26.47 -24.08 -5.67
N HIS A 449 -26.40 -25.15 -6.48
CA HIS A 449 -26.82 -26.57 -6.36
C HIS A 449 -28.19 -27.02 -5.77
N LEU A 450 -28.87 -27.97 -6.45
CA LEU A 450 -28.78 -29.45 -6.25
C LEU A 450 -29.72 -30.23 -7.21
N GLY A 451 -29.39 -31.51 -7.48
CA GLY A 451 -30.00 -32.44 -8.48
C GLY A 451 -31.46 -32.89 -8.26
N ARG A 452 -32.09 -33.77 -9.06
CA ARG A 452 -31.71 -35.16 -9.44
C ARG A 452 -32.68 -35.74 -10.51
N ALA A 453 -32.20 -36.74 -11.28
CA ALA A 453 -32.94 -37.79 -12.04
C ALA A 453 -33.88 -37.34 -13.18
N ALA A 454 -33.91 -37.96 -14.36
CA ALA A 454 -33.80 -39.40 -14.71
C ALA A 454 -32.93 -39.66 -15.95
#